data_AF-A0A7L3HNW9-F1
#
_entry.id   AF-A0A7L3HNW9-F1
#
_cell.length_a   1.000
_cell.length_b   1.000
_cell.length_c   1.000
_cell.angle_alpha   90.00
_cell.angle_beta   90.00
_cell.angle_gamma   90.00
#
_symmetry.space_group_name_H-M   'P 1'
#
loop_
_entity.id
_entity.type
_entity.pdbx_description
1 polymer ?
#
loop_
_entity_poly.entity_id
_entity_poly.type
_entity_poly.pdbx_seq_one_letter_code
_entity_poly.pdbx_strand_id
1 'polypeptide(L)'
;MRLWICIAFLCTVLCASAERPAMLQGVIRAGQFVRDAVGGAKDMYRAYKDMREANYKGADKYFHARGNYDAARRGPGGAWAARVI
;
A
#
# COMPACT_ATOMS: atom_id res chain seq x y z
N MET A 1 7.62 -38.47 29.81
CA MET A 1 6.23 -38.00 29.61
C MET A 1 6.12 -36.49 29.43
N ARG A 2 6.80 -35.65 30.23
CA ARG A 2 6.73 -34.18 30.13
C ARG A 2 7.26 -33.58 28.81
N LEU A 3 8.36 -34.11 28.27
CA LEU A 3 8.98 -33.59 27.03
C LEU A 3 8.07 -33.73 25.80
N TRP A 4 7.39 -34.88 25.64
CA TRP A 4 6.49 -35.13 24.52
C TRP A 4 5.25 -34.24 24.56
N ILE A 5 4.75 -33.93 25.76
CA ILE A 5 3.66 -32.97 25.95
C ILE A 5 4.12 -31.56 25.52
N CYS A 6 5.33 -31.15 25.92
CA CYS A 6 5.88 -29.86 25.49
C CYS A 6 6.08 -29.80 23.97
N ILE A 7 6.59 -30.86 23.34
CA ILE A 7 6.78 -30.93 21.88
C ILE A 7 5.44 -30.87 21.16
N ALA A 8 4.44 -31.65 21.59
CA ALA A 8 3.11 -31.64 21.00
C ALA A 8 2.44 -30.26 21.13
N PHE A 9 2.59 -29.60 22.27
CA PHE A 9 2.04 -28.26 22.51
C PHE A 9 2.75 -27.19 21.67
N LEU A 10 4.08 -27.28 21.50
CA LEU A 10 4.81 -26.40 20.60
C LEU A 10 4.39 -26.60 19.15
N CYS A 11 4.20 -27.84 18.71
CA CYS A 11 3.75 -28.17 17.36
C CYS A 11 2.35 -27.63 17.06
N THR A 12 1.39 -27.74 18.00
CA THR A 12 0.03 -27.20 17.79
C THR A 12 0.04 -25.67 17.74
N VAL A 13 0.82 -25.02 18.61
CA VAL A 13 0.98 -23.55 18.58
C VAL A 13 1.66 -23.10 17.28
N LEU A 14 2.68 -23.81 16.80
CA LEU A 14 3.35 -23.53 15.52
C LEU A 14 2.40 -23.72 14.32
N CYS A 15 1.63 -24.81 14.26
CA CYS A 15 0.66 -25.03 13.18
C CYS A 15 -0.46 -23.99 13.19
N ALA A 16 -1.02 -23.68 14.37
CA ALA A 16 -2.06 -22.66 14.50
C ALA A 16 -1.57 -21.24 14.19
N SER A 17 -0.28 -20.95 14.40
CA SER A 17 0.33 -19.65 14.07
C SER A 17 0.82 -19.54 12.63
N ALA A 18 1.11 -20.67 11.96
CA ALA A 18 1.41 -20.71 10.53
C ALA A 18 0.16 -20.38 9.68
N GLU A 19 -1.02 -20.75 10.15
CA GLU A 19 -2.31 -20.37 9.58
C GLU A 19 -2.73 -18.98 10.07
N ARG A 20 -2.04 -17.92 9.64
CA ARG A 20 -2.69 -16.59 9.66
C ARG A 20 -3.98 -16.74 8.85
N PRO A 21 -5.17 -16.64 9.45
CA PRO A 21 -6.40 -16.98 8.75
C PRO A 21 -6.47 -16.12 7.49
N ALA A 22 -6.83 -16.70 6.36
CA ALA A 22 -6.87 -16.00 5.07
C ALA A 22 -7.63 -14.66 5.17
N MET A 23 -8.62 -14.61 6.05
CA MET A 23 -9.34 -13.39 6.46
C MET A 23 -8.42 -12.28 6.99
N LEU A 24 -7.52 -12.56 7.93
CA LEU A 24 -6.60 -11.58 8.50
C LEU A 24 -5.61 -11.06 7.44
N GLN A 25 -5.09 -11.95 6.58
CA GLN A 25 -4.26 -11.52 5.45
C GLN A 25 -5.03 -10.63 4.48
N GLY A 26 -6.31 -10.96 4.22
CA GLY A 26 -7.21 -10.14 3.41
C GLY A 26 -7.41 -8.74 3.99
N VAL A 27 -7.66 -8.63 5.30
CA VAL A 27 -7.82 -7.35 6.01
C VAL A 27 -6.53 -6.52 5.94
N ILE A 28 -5.36 -7.14 6.14
CA ILE A 28 -4.07 -6.44 6.06
C ILE A 28 -3.84 -5.89 4.65
N ARG A 29 -4.09 -6.69 3.61
CA ARG A 29 -3.94 -6.27 2.20
C ARG A 29 -4.91 -5.15 1.84
N ALA A 30 -6.16 -5.25 2.26
CA ALA A 30 -7.15 -4.19 2.05
C ALA A 30 -6.73 -2.88 2.74
N GLY A 31 -6.25 -2.97 3.99
CA GLY A 31 -5.71 -1.81 4.72
C GLY A 31 -4.50 -1.18 4.03
N GLN A 32 -3.58 -1.99 3.50
CA GLN A 32 -2.45 -1.51 2.70
C GLN A 32 -2.92 -0.81 1.42
N PHE A 33 -3.85 -1.41 0.67
CA PHE A 33 -4.40 -0.80 -0.53
C PHE A 33 -5.02 0.58 -0.26
N VAL A 34 -5.84 0.71 0.79
CA VAL A 34 -6.46 2.00 1.15
C VAL A 34 -5.39 3.02 1.55
N ARG A 35 -4.38 2.62 2.32
CA ARG A 35 -3.26 3.50 2.69
C ARG A 35 -2.49 3.99 1.47
N ASP A 36 -2.21 3.10 0.52
CA ASP A 36 -1.52 3.44 -0.72
C ASP A 36 -2.37 4.40 -1.56
N ALA A 37 -3.68 4.16 -1.66
CA ALA A 37 -4.62 5.00 -2.42
C ALA A 37 -4.74 6.41 -1.85
N VAL A 38 -4.90 6.55 -0.53
CA VAL A 38 -4.91 7.86 0.14
C VAL A 38 -3.57 8.59 -0.06
N GLY A 39 -2.46 7.86 0.04
CA GLY A 39 -1.13 8.39 -0.24
C GLY A 39 -1.00 8.87 -1.69
N GLY A 40 -1.46 8.07 -2.65
CA GLY A 40 -1.41 8.40 -4.08
C GLY A 40 -2.24 9.62 -4.42
N ALA A 41 -3.46 9.73 -3.86
CA ALA A 41 -4.29 10.92 -4.02
C ALA A 41 -3.60 12.19 -3.48
N LYS A 42 -2.88 12.07 -2.35
CA LYS A 42 -2.09 13.19 -1.80
C LYS A 42 -0.93 13.57 -2.73
N ASP A 43 -0.27 12.60 -3.35
CA ASP A 43 0.82 12.86 -4.30
C ASP A 43 0.30 13.52 -5.59
N MET A 44 -0.86 13.09 -6.10
CA MET A 44 -1.54 13.73 -7.24
C MET A 44 -1.90 15.19 -6.92
N TYR A 45 -2.46 15.44 -5.73
CA TYR A 45 -2.76 16.79 -5.28
C TYR A 45 -1.49 17.66 -5.14
N ARG A 46 -0.40 17.09 -4.61
CA ARG A 46 0.89 17.78 -4.53
C ARG A 46 1.42 18.12 -5.93
N ALA A 47 1.34 17.20 -6.87
CA ALA A 47 1.77 17.45 -8.24
C ALA A 47 0.99 18.59 -8.90
N TYR A 48 -0.33 18.62 -8.70
CA TYR A 48 -1.17 19.73 -9.14
C TYR A 48 -0.80 21.06 -8.47
N LYS A 49 -0.58 21.07 -7.15
CA LYS A 49 -0.18 22.29 -6.41
C LYS A 49 1.15 22.82 -6.92
N ASP A 50 2.17 21.97 -7.02
CA ASP A 50 3.50 22.37 -7.50
C ASP A 50 3.45 22.89 -8.94
N MET A 51 2.61 22.29 -9.81
CA MET A 51 2.39 22.79 -11.17
C MET A 51 1.84 24.21 -11.19
N ARG A 52 0.85 24.48 -10.34
CA ARG A 52 0.25 25.81 -10.20
C ARG A 52 1.22 26.84 -9.65
N GLU A 53 2.01 26.45 -8.66
CA GLU A 53 3.00 27.33 -8.02
C GLU A 53 4.17 27.61 -8.96
N ALA A 54 4.67 26.59 -9.68
CA ALA A 54 5.74 26.75 -10.65
C ALA A 54 5.37 27.67 -11.81
N ASN A 55 4.08 27.68 -12.21
CA ASN A 55 3.54 28.53 -13.26
C ASN A 55 4.41 28.56 -14.54
N TYR A 56 4.94 27.39 -14.91
CA TYR A 56 5.93 27.25 -15.97
C TYR A 56 5.28 26.71 -17.25
N LYS A 57 5.43 27.46 -18.35
CA LYS A 57 4.83 27.08 -19.65
C LYS A 57 5.39 25.75 -20.15
N GLY A 58 4.51 24.82 -20.52
CA GLY A 58 4.86 23.51 -21.09
C GLY A 58 5.31 22.45 -20.07
N ALA A 59 5.19 22.70 -18.77
CA ALA A 59 5.56 21.74 -17.73
C ALA A 59 4.40 20.79 -17.31
N ASP A 60 3.21 20.95 -17.89
CA ASP A 60 2.00 20.17 -17.54
C ASP A 60 2.24 18.65 -17.60
N LYS A 61 2.85 18.16 -18.69
CA LYS A 61 3.16 16.74 -18.88
C LYS A 61 4.15 16.22 -17.84
N TYR A 62 5.10 17.04 -17.42
CA TYR A 62 6.05 16.66 -16.38
C TYR A 62 5.34 16.47 -15.04
N PHE A 63 4.48 17.41 -14.64
CA PHE A 63 3.77 17.32 -13.36
C PHE A 63 2.76 16.16 -13.34
N HIS A 64 2.08 15.88 -14.45
CA HIS A 64 1.25 14.68 -14.57
C HIS A 64 2.07 13.40 -14.45
N ALA A 65 3.19 13.28 -15.17
CA ALA A 65 4.05 12.11 -15.11
C ALA A 65 4.63 11.91 -13.70
N ARG A 66 5.09 12.98 -13.06
CA ARG A 66 5.64 12.94 -11.69
C ARG A 66 4.57 12.56 -10.67
N GLY A 67 3.36 13.12 -10.75
CA GLY A 67 2.24 12.76 -9.87
C GLY A 67 1.90 11.28 -9.97
N ASN A 68 1.75 10.78 -11.21
CA ASN A 68 1.48 9.36 -11.46
C ASN A 68 2.61 8.46 -10.96
N TYR A 69 3.87 8.86 -11.18
CA TYR A 69 5.04 8.12 -10.72
C TYR A 69 5.12 8.05 -9.19
N ASP A 70 4.98 9.18 -8.49
CA ASP A 70 5.01 9.24 -7.03
C ASP A 70 3.89 8.39 -6.42
N ALA A 71 2.66 8.52 -6.95
CA ALA A 71 1.50 7.75 -6.51
C ALA A 71 1.66 6.24 -6.77
N ALA A 72 2.06 5.84 -7.98
CA ALA A 72 2.23 4.43 -8.33
C ALA A 72 3.34 3.74 -7.51
N ARG A 73 4.38 4.47 -7.11
CA ARG A 73 5.45 3.94 -6.26
C ARG A 73 5.01 3.56 -4.85
N ARG A 74 3.83 4.00 -4.40
CA ARG A 74 3.28 3.58 -3.11
C ARG A 74 2.81 2.14 -3.10
N GLY A 75 2.36 1.62 -4.25
CA GLY A 75 1.80 0.28 -4.36
C GLY A 75 0.50 0.25 -5.18
N PRO A 76 -0.21 -0.88 -5.18
CA PRO A 76 -1.39 -1.08 -6.03
C PRO A 76 -2.49 -0.04 -5.81
N GLY A 77 -2.72 0.38 -4.57
CA GLY A 77 -3.72 1.42 -4.27
C GLY A 77 -3.32 2.79 -4.78
N GLY A 78 -2.04 3.14 -4.70
CA GLY A 78 -1.52 4.40 -5.23
C GLY A 78 -1.54 4.45 -6.75
N ALA A 79 -1.20 3.33 -7.41
CA ALA A 79 -1.35 3.18 -8.86
C ALA A 79 -2.81 3.27 -9.31
N TRP A 80 -3.74 2.71 -8.53
CA TRP A 80 -5.17 2.88 -8.77
C TRP A 80 -5.59 4.35 -8.61
N ALA A 81 -5.15 5.04 -7.56
CA ALA A 81 -5.45 6.45 -7.34
C ALA A 81 -4.96 7.34 -8.50
N ALA A 82 -3.74 7.10 -9.00
CA ALA A 82 -3.19 7.78 -10.17
C ALA A 82 -3.97 7.55 -11.48
N ARG A 83 -4.73 6.45 -11.57
CA ARG A 83 -5.55 6.13 -12.73
C ARG A 83 -6.91 6.83 -12.71
N VAL A 84 -7.49 7.02 -11.53
CA VAL A 84 -8.84 7.57 -11.37
C VAL A 84 -8.87 9.08 -11.14
N ILE A 85 -7.70 9.71 -10.91
CA ILE A 85 -7.50 11.15 -10.74
C ILE A 85 -6.72 11.69 -11.95
#